data_AF-A0A3P8SFT8-F1
#
_entry.id   AF-A0A3P8SFT8-F1
#
_cell.length_a   1.000
_cell.length_b   1.000
_cell.length_c   1.000
_cell.angle_alpha   90.00
_cell.angle_beta   90.00
_cell.angle_gamma   90.00
#
_symmetry.space_group_name_H-M   'P 1'
#
loop_
_entity.id
_entity.type
_entity.pdbx_description
1 polymer ?
#
loop_
_entity_poly.entity_id
_entity_poly.type
_entity_poly.pdbx_seq_one_letter_code
_entity_poly.pdbx_strand_id
1 'polypeptide(L)'
;MDPAYPVCAQKVEFLQVRWQSDPCYAFYGVDGTTCSILTYLSQVEDFCPPRLGRNHTALPWHQKPPSYTEKAISNNSGLAMKFIRARVERMSERWTQAGVRMKQSHLLLQTPVLQVLLYPGALAGSVGQRFEAMVERGGPLGELVQWADLSCSFLNLLCVFCDRSSLIGAAPGRGSCPIQRPITFDLIYTDYHGLAHLQGAMGLAFQHYQCHFRILDSFGTEPVFNSANYARSHGYKTLWGSWGLQPLQYMTMFPHTPDNSFLGFVSEEGLCSHGERNNLCSIFSLKKILLETCKTSIKVPKKGYNMGPLRKYHVFPLSLQLFVGLGFPYEGPAPIEAIALGCIFLQPRFDPPHSSENNDFYKGKPTTRQISSQHPYAEEFIGKPYVWSVDVTNSTEIREAIRAILSTESFTPQEFTCVGMLERVHGYITHQNFCSKSAPTWPPESALKVHLGPLGQSCVSVCRRSSLLCEPALFHHLNTLSELTCTNVTLANLYALSFHPWGRHCGLQQEPLLFSCAGSDPSYRRLCPCRVHLPGQVALCPDCL
;
A
#
# COMPACT_ATOMS: atom_id res chain seq x y z
N MET A 1 -28.16 -27.80 -31.33
CA MET A 1 -27.25 -27.24 -30.31
C MET A 1 -26.07 -28.17 -30.20
N ASP A 2 -24.85 -27.64 -30.21
CA ASP A 2 -23.64 -28.42 -30.01
C ASP A 2 -23.42 -28.62 -28.49
N PRO A 3 -23.40 -29.86 -27.98
CA PRO A 3 -23.15 -30.12 -26.56
C PRO A 3 -21.81 -29.58 -26.05
N ALA A 4 -20.81 -29.41 -26.93
CA ALA A 4 -19.52 -28.84 -26.57
C ALA A 4 -19.58 -27.32 -26.32
N TYR A 5 -20.59 -26.63 -26.87
CA TYR A 5 -20.76 -25.18 -26.77
C TYR A 5 -22.19 -24.81 -26.32
N PRO A 6 -22.57 -25.19 -25.08
CA PRO A 6 -23.95 -25.11 -24.61
C PRO A 6 -24.50 -23.68 -24.50
N VAL A 7 -23.61 -22.69 -24.36
CA VAL A 7 -23.97 -21.26 -24.20
C VAL A 7 -23.89 -20.45 -25.50
N CYS A 8 -23.49 -21.07 -26.62
CA CYS A 8 -23.31 -20.36 -27.90
C CYS A 8 -24.59 -19.62 -28.33
N ALA A 9 -25.72 -20.33 -28.37
CA ALA A 9 -26.99 -19.76 -28.83
C ALA A 9 -27.43 -18.55 -27.98
N GLN A 10 -27.37 -18.67 -26.65
CA GLN A 10 -27.73 -17.60 -25.72
C GLN A 10 -26.85 -16.36 -25.89
N LYS A 11 -25.54 -16.56 -26.09
CA LYS A 11 -24.59 -15.46 -26.31
C LYS A 11 -24.78 -14.78 -27.67
N VAL A 12 -25.15 -15.53 -28.71
CA VAL A 12 -25.51 -14.96 -30.02
C VAL A 12 -26.74 -14.07 -29.89
N GLU A 13 -27.80 -14.55 -29.25
CA GLU A 13 -29.03 -13.77 -29.00
C GLU A 13 -28.73 -12.50 -28.19
N PHE A 14 -27.90 -12.62 -27.15
CA PHE A 14 -27.47 -11.47 -26.35
C PHE A 14 -26.76 -10.42 -27.22
N LEU A 15 -25.77 -10.81 -28.03
CA LEU A 15 -25.01 -9.87 -28.84
C LEU A 15 -25.82 -9.27 -30.01
N GLN A 16 -26.81 -9.99 -30.54
CA GLN A 16 -27.71 -9.42 -31.57
C GLN A 16 -28.43 -8.16 -31.07
N VAL A 17 -28.76 -8.12 -29.77
CA VAL A 17 -29.47 -6.98 -29.17
C VAL A 17 -28.50 -6.00 -28.48
N ARG A 18 -27.41 -6.50 -27.89
CA ARG A 18 -26.58 -5.73 -26.95
C ARG A 18 -25.12 -5.55 -27.35
N TRP A 19 -24.72 -5.85 -28.58
CA TRP A 19 -23.33 -5.62 -29.00
C TRP A 19 -22.88 -4.14 -28.88
N GLN A 20 -23.80 -3.16 -28.88
CA GLN A 20 -23.46 -1.74 -28.67
C GLN A 20 -23.34 -1.34 -27.19
N SER A 21 -23.62 -2.26 -26.26
CA SER A 21 -23.57 -1.97 -24.81
C SER A 21 -22.16 -1.67 -24.31
N ASP A 22 -21.14 -2.14 -25.02
CA ASP A 22 -19.74 -1.91 -24.71
C ASP A 22 -18.97 -1.70 -26.04
N PRO A 23 -18.17 -0.62 -26.19
CA PRO A 23 -17.40 -0.39 -27.42
C PRO A 23 -16.38 -1.49 -27.73
N CYS A 24 -16.07 -2.37 -26.77
CA CYS A 24 -15.14 -3.49 -26.98
C CYS A 24 -15.61 -4.46 -28.08
N TYR A 25 -16.92 -4.68 -28.23
CA TYR A 25 -17.44 -5.60 -29.24
C TYR A 25 -17.17 -5.07 -30.66
N ALA A 26 -17.42 -3.77 -30.87
CA ALA A 26 -17.10 -3.09 -32.13
C ALA A 26 -15.59 -3.10 -32.42
N PHE A 27 -14.77 -2.92 -31.37
CA PHE A 27 -13.32 -3.03 -31.47
C PHE A 27 -12.85 -4.41 -31.97
N TYR A 28 -13.51 -5.49 -31.54
CA TYR A 28 -13.26 -6.84 -32.06
C TYR A 28 -13.96 -7.16 -33.39
N GLY A 29 -14.58 -6.17 -34.04
CA GLY A 29 -15.18 -6.31 -35.37
C GLY A 29 -16.64 -6.80 -35.37
N VAL A 30 -17.33 -6.76 -34.22
CA VAL A 30 -18.78 -7.01 -34.18
C VAL A 30 -19.52 -5.81 -34.76
N ASP A 31 -20.28 -6.04 -35.83
CA ASP A 31 -21.06 -5.04 -36.57
C ASP A 31 -22.59 -5.23 -36.44
N GLY A 32 -23.02 -6.17 -35.60
CA GLY A 32 -24.42 -6.56 -35.40
C GLY A 32 -24.92 -7.63 -36.35
N THR A 33 -24.16 -8.01 -37.39
CA THR A 33 -24.51 -9.16 -38.22
C THR A 33 -24.28 -10.47 -37.47
N THR A 34 -25.13 -11.48 -37.72
CA THR A 34 -24.95 -12.82 -37.16
C THR A 34 -23.56 -13.41 -37.48
N CYS A 35 -22.99 -13.06 -38.63
CA CYS A 35 -21.68 -13.53 -39.07
C CYS A 35 -20.54 -12.96 -38.21
N SER A 36 -20.56 -11.66 -37.91
CA SER A 36 -19.53 -11.04 -37.06
C SER A 36 -19.64 -11.51 -35.62
N ILE A 37 -20.86 -11.66 -35.09
CA ILE A 37 -21.13 -12.18 -33.74
C ILE A 37 -20.59 -13.61 -33.58
N LEU A 38 -20.90 -14.51 -34.52
CA LEU A 38 -20.39 -15.89 -34.48
C LEU A 38 -18.86 -15.94 -34.63
N THR A 39 -18.28 -15.03 -35.41
CA THR A 39 -16.82 -14.93 -35.55
C THR A 39 -16.17 -14.50 -34.23
N TYR A 40 -16.72 -13.49 -33.56
CA TYR A 40 -16.26 -13.06 -32.24
C TYR A 40 -16.36 -14.17 -31.20
N LEU A 41 -17.54 -14.78 -31.06
CA LEU A 41 -17.78 -15.80 -30.03
C LEU A 41 -16.98 -17.09 -30.26
N SER A 42 -16.55 -17.39 -31.48
CA SER A 42 -15.71 -18.56 -31.77
C SER A 42 -14.21 -18.28 -31.66
N GLN A 43 -13.75 -17.09 -32.09
CA GLN A 43 -12.31 -16.80 -32.18
C GLN A 43 -11.75 -16.01 -31.00
N VAL A 44 -12.60 -15.29 -30.28
CA VAL A 44 -12.18 -14.39 -29.19
C VAL A 44 -12.60 -14.93 -27.82
N GLU A 45 -13.86 -15.36 -27.67
CA GLU A 45 -14.36 -15.85 -26.37
C GLU A 45 -14.50 -17.38 -26.26
N ASP A 46 -14.31 -18.13 -27.35
CA ASP A 46 -14.44 -19.60 -27.39
C ASP A 46 -15.78 -20.16 -26.85
N PHE A 47 -16.87 -19.40 -27.02
CA PHE A 47 -18.23 -19.83 -26.67
C PHE A 47 -18.98 -20.49 -27.83
N CYS A 48 -18.44 -20.47 -29.05
CA CYS A 48 -19.05 -21.07 -30.23
C CYS A 48 -18.02 -21.89 -31.05
N PRO A 49 -18.45 -22.90 -31.82
CA PRO A 49 -17.56 -23.72 -32.63
C PRO A 49 -16.71 -22.90 -33.63
N PRO A 50 -15.44 -23.26 -33.86
CA PRO A 50 -14.61 -22.64 -34.88
C PRO A 50 -15.24 -22.75 -36.28
N ARG A 51 -15.20 -21.66 -37.06
CA ARG A 51 -15.74 -21.68 -38.43
C ARG A 51 -14.71 -22.30 -39.38
N LEU A 52 -15.05 -23.43 -39.99
CA LEU A 52 -14.24 -24.10 -41.02
C LEU A 52 -14.14 -23.21 -42.28
N GLY A 53 -12.91 -22.94 -42.77
CA GLY A 53 -12.69 -22.33 -44.08
C GLY A 53 -12.07 -20.93 -44.15
N ARG A 54 -11.53 -20.37 -43.06
CA ARG A 54 -10.60 -19.23 -43.16
C ARG A 54 -9.17 -19.71 -42.93
N ASN A 55 -8.27 -19.44 -43.89
CA ASN A 55 -6.83 -19.49 -43.63
C ASN A 55 -6.56 -18.60 -42.42
N HIS A 56 -6.03 -19.19 -41.35
CA HIS A 56 -5.66 -18.49 -40.13
C HIS A 56 -4.46 -17.58 -40.39
N THR A 57 -4.65 -16.47 -41.11
CA THR A 57 -3.78 -15.32 -40.91
C THR A 57 -3.93 -14.93 -39.45
N ALA A 58 -2.84 -15.04 -38.69
CA ALA A 58 -2.84 -14.69 -37.28
C ALA A 58 -3.57 -13.36 -37.09
N LEU A 59 -4.59 -13.35 -36.22
CA LEU A 59 -5.32 -12.12 -35.89
C LEU A 59 -4.30 -11.05 -35.48
N PRO A 60 -4.49 -9.76 -35.82
CA PRO A 60 -3.51 -8.70 -35.55
C PRO A 60 -2.99 -8.65 -34.10
N TRP A 61 -3.78 -9.15 -33.16
CA TRP A 61 -3.51 -9.18 -31.72
C TRP A 61 -2.68 -10.39 -31.25
N HIS A 62 -2.37 -11.36 -32.13
CA HIS A 62 -1.46 -12.49 -31.87
C HIS A 62 0.02 -12.19 -32.17
N GLN A 63 0.37 -10.93 -32.44
CA GLN A 63 1.78 -10.55 -32.57
C GLN A 63 2.51 -10.73 -31.24
N LYS A 64 3.69 -11.36 -31.28
CA LYS A 64 4.60 -11.49 -30.13
C LYS A 64 4.77 -10.10 -29.49
N PRO A 65 4.68 -10.00 -28.16
CA PRO A 65 4.87 -8.72 -27.49
C PRO A 65 6.27 -8.19 -27.83
N PRO A 66 6.43 -6.87 -28.05
CA PRO A 66 7.74 -6.25 -28.05
C PRO A 66 8.47 -6.64 -26.76
N SER A 67 9.73 -7.05 -26.85
CA SER A 67 10.57 -7.17 -25.67
C SER A 67 10.76 -5.76 -25.11
N TYR A 68 10.04 -5.42 -24.04
CA TYR A 68 10.16 -4.14 -23.38
C TYR A 68 11.50 -4.11 -22.65
N THR A 69 12.46 -3.35 -23.18
CA THR A 69 13.75 -3.07 -22.52
C THR A 69 13.77 -1.66 -21.92
N GLU A 70 12.63 -0.96 -21.95
CA GLU A 70 12.57 0.46 -21.61
C GLU A 70 12.35 0.66 -20.11
N LYS A 71 13.30 1.32 -19.45
CA LYS A 71 13.15 1.89 -18.10
C LYS A 71 12.68 3.34 -18.26
N ALA A 72 11.38 3.56 -18.50
CA ALA A 72 10.86 4.89 -18.78
C ALA A 72 9.87 5.36 -17.72
N ILE A 73 10.10 6.57 -17.21
CA ILE A 73 9.10 7.37 -16.49
C ILE A 73 8.42 8.25 -17.53
N SER A 74 7.08 8.26 -17.54
CA SER A 74 6.27 8.96 -18.52
C SER A 74 6.65 10.43 -18.63
N ASN A 75 6.73 10.89 -19.89
CA ASN A 75 6.95 12.29 -20.24
C ASN A 75 5.71 13.19 -20.02
N ASN A 76 4.69 12.71 -19.29
CA ASN A 76 3.53 13.52 -18.93
C ASN A 76 3.96 14.82 -18.21
N SER A 77 3.28 15.92 -18.52
CA SER A 77 3.59 17.29 -18.09
C SER A 77 2.80 17.74 -16.85
N GLY A 78 1.97 16.86 -16.28
CA GLY A 78 1.24 17.08 -15.02
C GLY A 78 2.15 17.42 -13.84
N LEU A 79 1.65 18.17 -12.86
CA LEU A 79 2.43 18.64 -11.71
C LEU A 79 2.83 17.47 -10.80
N ALA A 80 1.97 16.46 -10.66
CA ALA A 80 2.30 15.25 -9.91
C ALA A 80 3.49 14.50 -10.53
N MET A 81 3.47 14.31 -11.86
CA MET A 81 4.58 13.67 -12.57
C MET A 81 5.85 14.53 -12.57
N LYS A 82 5.72 15.86 -12.63
CA LYS A 82 6.86 16.78 -12.44
C LYS A 82 7.45 16.65 -11.04
N PHE A 83 6.62 16.51 -10.00
CA PHE A 83 7.08 16.29 -8.62
C PHE A 83 7.86 14.97 -8.52
N ILE A 84 7.29 13.87 -9.01
CA ILE A 84 7.94 12.55 -9.03
C ILE A 84 9.29 12.64 -9.75
N ARG A 85 9.32 13.16 -10.99
CA ARG A 85 10.54 13.28 -11.78
C ARG A 85 11.59 14.13 -11.08
N ALA A 86 11.21 15.30 -10.57
CA ALA A 86 12.14 16.18 -9.88
C ALA A 86 12.72 15.53 -8.62
N ARG A 87 11.96 14.70 -7.89
CA ARG A 87 12.46 13.96 -6.74
C ARG A 87 13.42 12.83 -7.16
N VAL A 88 13.03 12.03 -8.17
CA VAL A 88 13.88 10.95 -8.72
C VAL A 88 15.22 11.51 -9.17
N GLU A 89 15.22 12.63 -9.90
CA GLU A 89 16.44 13.31 -10.34
C GLU A 89 17.30 13.76 -9.17
N ARG A 90 16.71 14.45 -8.16
CA ARG A 90 17.45 14.91 -6.98
C ARG A 90 18.08 13.78 -6.16
N MET A 91 17.40 12.66 -6.01
CA MET A 91 17.87 11.54 -5.18
C MET A 91 18.68 10.49 -5.95
N SER A 92 18.83 10.65 -7.26
CA SER A 92 19.40 9.66 -8.18
C SER A 92 20.79 9.16 -7.75
N GLU A 93 21.68 10.04 -7.30
CA GLU A 93 23.03 9.68 -6.88
C GLU A 93 23.00 8.73 -5.66
N ARG A 94 22.20 9.04 -4.65
CA ARG A 94 22.08 8.23 -3.43
C ARG A 94 21.47 6.87 -3.71
N TRP A 95 20.44 6.83 -4.55
CA TRP A 95 19.85 5.58 -5.01
C TRP A 95 20.85 4.72 -5.77
N THR A 96 21.67 5.33 -6.63
CA THR A 96 22.72 4.63 -7.37
C THR A 96 23.78 4.05 -6.42
N GLN A 97 24.23 4.85 -5.44
CA GLN A 97 25.17 4.38 -4.42
C GLN A 97 24.60 3.23 -3.60
N ALA A 98 23.34 3.32 -3.18
CA ALA A 98 22.65 2.24 -2.47
C ALA A 98 22.51 0.97 -3.33
N GLY A 99 22.17 1.12 -4.61
CA GLY A 99 22.12 0.02 -5.57
C GLY A 99 23.48 -0.66 -5.78
N VAL A 100 24.57 0.12 -5.83
CA VAL A 100 25.94 -0.44 -5.90
C VAL A 100 26.28 -1.23 -4.63
N ARG A 101 25.95 -0.72 -3.45
CA ARG A 101 26.16 -1.43 -2.17
C ARG A 101 25.38 -2.75 -2.11
N MET A 102 24.12 -2.73 -2.55
CA MET A 102 23.28 -3.93 -2.67
C MET A 102 23.86 -4.99 -3.62
N LYS A 103 24.57 -4.59 -4.69
CA LYS A 103 25.23 -5.55 -5.60
C LYS A 103 26.47 -6.16 -4.98
N GLN A 104 27.20 -5.40 -4.17
CA GLN A 104 28.42 -5.83 -3.49
C GLN A 104 28.14 -6.83 -2.36
N SER A 105 26.97 -6.79 -1.73
CA SER A 105 26.56 -7.74 -0.69
C SER A 105 26.15 -9.13 -1.23
N HIS A 106 26.35 -9.42 -2.53
CA HIS A 106 25.92 -10.63 -3.24
C HIS A 106 24.41 -10.91 -3.25
N LEU A 107 23.58 -10.13 -2.53
CA LEU A 107 22.12 -10.25 -2.46
C LEU A 107 21.47 -10.24 -3.86
N LEU A 108 22.00 -9.42 -4.77
CA LEU A 108 21.40 -9.25 -6.09
C LEU A 108 21.83 -10.29 -7.15
N LEU A 109 22.80 -11.17 -6.87
CA LEU A 109 23.39 -12.06 -7.88
C LEU A 109 22.48 -13.21 -8.32
N GLN A 110 21.41 -13.51 -7.57
CA GLN A 110 20.46 -14.59 -7.87
C GLN A 110 19.05 -14.06 -8.23
N THR A 111 18.89 -12.75 -8.37
CA THR A 111 17.55 -12.16 -8.61
C THR A 111 17.09 -12.41 -10.05
N PRO A 112 15.89 -13.00 -10.26
CA PRO A 112 15.31 -13.07 -11.60
C PRO A 112 15.00 -11.66 -12.11
N VAL A 113 15.20 -11.43 -13.41
CA VAL A 113 14.79 -10.18 -14.05
C VAL A 113 13.27 -10.20 -14.21
N LEU A 114 12.57 -9.37 -13.41
CA LEU A 114 11.11 -9.26 -13.44
C LEU A 114 10.64 -8.12 -14.35
N GLN A 115 9.51 -8.34 -15.02
CA GLN A 115 8.72 -7.30 -15.68
C GLN A 115 7.68 -6.76 -14.70
N VAL A 116 7.82 -5.49 -14.30
CA VAL A 116 6.97 -4.83 -13.32
C VAL A 116 6.17 -3.72 -13.99
N LEU A 117 4.86 -3.66 -13.75
CA LEU A 117 4.04 -2.51 -14.15
C LEU A 117 3.84 -1.59 -12.95
N LEU A 118 4.18 -0.31 -13.09
CA LEU A 118 3.82 0.74 -12.13
C LEU A 118 2.62 1.50 -12.67
N TYR A 119 1.48 1.35 -12.02
CA TYR A 119 0.23 1.95 -12.48
C TYR A 119 -0.37 2.88 -11.41
N PRO A 120 0.07 4.16 -11.34
CA PRO A 120 -0.48 5.14 -10.41
C PRO A 120 -1.86 5.59 -10.91
N GLY A 121 -2.90 4.85 -10.54
CA GLY A 121 -4.27 5.11 -10.98
C GLY A 121 -4.82 6.44 -10.49
N ALA A 122 -4.33 6.95 -9.36
CA ALA A 122 -4.63 8.30 -8.88
C ALA A 122 -4.21 9.40 -9.87
N LEU A 123 -3.26 9.11 -10.77
CA LEU A 123 -2.80 10.03 -11.82
C LEU A 123 -3.45 9.76 -13.20
N ALA A 124 -4.31 8.74 -13.29
CA ALA A 124 -4.93 8.33 -14.54
C ALA A 124 -6.34 8.91 -14.72
N GLY A 125 -6.71 9.17 -15.98
CA GLY A 125 -8.06 9.55 -16.37
C GLY A 125 -8.61 10.80 -15.66
N SER A 126 -9.91 10.79 -15.39
CA SER A 126 -10.62 11.90 -14.73
C SER A 126 -10.28 12.05 -13.24
N VAL A 127 -9.83 10.97 -12.59
CA VAL A 127 -9.32 10.98 -11.21
C VAL A 127 -8.03 11.79 -11.14
N GLY A 128 -7.11 11.54 -12.09
CA GLY A 128 -5.86 12.30 -12.24
C GLY A 128 -6.06 13.81 -12.30
N GLN A 129 -7.08 14.28 -13.03
CA GLN A 129 -7.36 15.73 -13.12
C GLN A 129 -7.75 16.34 -11.76
N ARG A 130 -8.53 15.61 -10.94
CA ARG A 130 -8.88 16.06 -9.58
C ARG A 130 -7.66 16.02 -8.67
N PHE A 131 -6.83 14.98 -8.79
CA PHE A 131 -5.61 14.84 -8.02
C PHE A 131 -4.61 15.97 -8.32
N GLU A 132 -4.39 16.29 -9.59
CA GLU A 132 -3.53 17.41 -10.02
C GLU A 132 -4.02 18.75 -9.44
N ALA A 133 -5.34 19.01 -9.45
CA ALA A 133 -5.91 20.20 -8.82
C ALA A 133 -5.71 20.26 -7.30
N MET A 134 -5.62 19.10 -6.63
CA MET A 134 -5.25 19.04 -5.21
C MET A 134 -3.77 19.35 -5.02
N VAL A 135 -2.88 18.76 -5.82
CA VAL A 135 -1.42 19.00 -5.78
C VAL A 135 -1.11 20.49 -5.94
N GLU A 136 -1.78 21.19 -6.85
CA GLU A 136 -1.64 22.66 -7.03
C GLU A 136 -1.88 23.47 -5.75
N ARG A 137 -2.75 22.96 -4.87
CA ARG A 137 -3.16 23.63 -3.63
C ARG A 137 -2.34 23.18 -2.41
N GLY A 138 -1.25 22.43 -2.64
CA GLY A 138 -0.48 21.78 -1.58
C GLY A 138 -1.18 20.51 -1.07
N GLY A 139 -1.78 19.75 -1.98
CA GLY A 139 -2.49 18.50 -1.69
C GLY A 139 -1.57 17.37 -1.21
N PRO A 140 -2.07 16.13 -1.21
CA PRO A 140 -1.37 14.99 -0.63
C PRO A 140 -0.13 14.64 -1.47
N LEU A 141 1.06 15.01 -0.96
CA LEU A 141 2.35 14.76 -1.61
C LEU A 141 3.01 13.45 -1.13
N GLY A 142 2.53 12.85 -0.05
CA GLY A 142 3.12 11.63 0.53
C GLY A 142 3.04 10.43 -0.42
N GLU A 143 1.90 10.25 -1.07
CA GLU A 143 1.69 9.20 -2.07
C GLU A 143 2.64 9.38 -3.27
N LEU A 144 2.90 10.62 -3.69
CA LEU A 144 3.85 10.90 -4.77
C LEU A 144 5.29 10.61 -4.37
N VAL A 145 5.65 10.84 -3.10
CA VAL A 145 6.95 10.44 -2.54
C VAL A 145 7.11 8.92 -2.60
N GLN A 146 6.11 8.15 -2.15
CA GLN A 146 6.14 6.69 -2.20
C GLN A 146 6.24 6.16 -3.64
N TRP A 147 5.47 6.72 -4.59
CA TRP A 147 5.56 6.36 -6.00
C TRP A 147 6.94 6.66 -6.62
N ALA A 148 7.54 7.80 -6.28
CA ALA A 148 8.87 8.17 -6.75
C ALA A 148 9.94 7.19 -6.23
N ASP A 149 9.91 6.88 -4.94
CA ASP A 149 10.91 6.06 -4.27
C ASP A 149 10.77 4.57 -4.67
N LEU A 150 9.54 4.11 -4.92
CA LEU A 150 9.28 2.79 -5.51
C LEU A 150 9.86 2.69 -6.94
N SER A 151 9.68 3.74 -7.74
CA SER A 151 10.26 3.80 -9.10
C SER A 151 11.80 3.74 -9.06
N CYS A 152 12.42 4.49 -8.14
CA CYS A 152 13.86 4.45 -7.90
C CYS A 152 14.35 3.06 -7.45
N SER A 153 13.57 2.37 -6.63
CA SER A 153 13.90 1.01 -6.18
C SER A 153 14.02 0.05 -7.37
N PHE A 154 13.01 0.03 -8.26
CA PHE A 154 13.03 -0.84 -9.44
C PHE A 154 14.11 -0.48 -10.46
N LEU A 155 14.42 0.81 -10.63
CA LEU A 155 15.54 1.25 -11.46
C LEU A 155 16.86 0.59 -11.04
N ASN A 156 17.06 0.37 -9.74
CA ASN A 156 18.29 -0.13 -9.14
C ASN A 156 18.31 -1.65 -8.87
N LEU A 157 17.14 -2.32 -8.75
CA LEU A 157 17.01 -3.77 -8.51
C LEU A 157 17.04 -4.63 -9.79
N LEU A 158 17.46 -4.09 -10.93
CA LEU A 158 17.49 -4.78 -12.24
C LEU A 158 16.10 -5.21 -12.78
N CYS A 159 15.01 -4.62 -12.27
CA CYS A 159 13.67 -4.83 -12.84
C CYS A 159 13.47 -3.96 -14.10
N VAL A 160 12.67 -4.47 -15.04
CA VAL A 160 12.11 -3.66 -16.13
C VAL A 160 10.78 -3.11 -15.63
N PHE A 161 10.67 -1.80 -15.46
CA PHE A 161 9.39 -1.19 -15.09
C PHE A 161 8.81 -0.38 -16.24
N CYS A 162 7.49 -0.42 -16.38
CA CYS A 162 6.75 0.42 -17.33
C CYS A 162 5.58 1.11 -16.64
N ASP A 163 5.15 2.26 -17.16
CA ASP A 163 4.10 3.08 -16.55
C ASP A 163 2.88 3.35 -17.45
N ARG A 164 2.76 2.62 -18.56
CA ARG A 164 1.69 2.80 -19.55
C ARG A 164 0.59 1.75 -19.42
N SER A 165 -0.64 2.20 -19.12
CA SER A 165 -1.83 1.33 -19.07
C SER A 165 -2.18 0.67 -20.40
N SER A 166 -1.79 1.25 -21.53
CA SER A 166 -2.03 0.68 -22.86
C SER A 166 -1.37 -0.69 -23.08
N LEU A 167 -0.44 -1.07 -22.20
CA LEU A 167 0.29 -2.33 -22.25
C LEU A 167 -0.49 -3.52 -21.70
N ILE A 168 -1.57 -3.28 -20.97
CA ILE A 168 -2.42 -4.33 -20.40
C ILE A 168 -3.26 -5.02 -21.50
N GLY A 169 -3.27 -4.47 -22.72
CA GLY A 169 -3.97 -5.05 -23.86
C GLY A 169 -5.50 -5.07 -23.68
N ALA A 170 -6.04 -4.27 -22.76
CA ALA A 170 -7.48 -4.16 -22.57
C ALA A 170 -8.13 -3.50 -23.79
N ALA A 171 -9.23 -4.09 -24.26
CA ALA A 171 -10.09 -3.47 -25.27
C ALA A 171 -10.74 -2.19 -24.69
N PRO A 172 -11.06 -1.19 -25.52
CA PRO A 172 -11.77 -0.01 -25.05
C PRO A 172 -13.13 -0.42 -24.48
N GLY A 173 -13.57 0.21 -23.40
CA GLY A 173 -14.90 -0.04 -22.83
C GLY A 173 -14.91 -0.35 -21.34
N ARG A 174 -15.80 -1.26 -20.93
CA ARG A 174 -16.09 -1.57 -19.52
C ARG A 174 -15.83 -3.04 -19.17
N GLY A 175 -14.89 -3.67 -19.88
CA GLY A 175 -14.41 -5.01 -19.58
C GLY A 175 -15.41 -6.11 -19.96
N SER A 176 -16.35 -5.84 -20.86
CA SER A 176 -17.27 -6.88 -21.34
C SER A 176 -16.61 -7.90 -22.26
N CYS A 177 -15.48 -7.54 -22.87
CA CYS A 177 -14.71 -8.39 -23.77
C CYS A 177 -13.38 -8.81 -23.12
N PRO A 178 -12.79 -9.95 -23.50
CA PRO A 178 -11.50 -10.37 -22.97
C PRO A 178 -10.37 -9.40 -23.36
N ILE A 179 -9.30 -9.41 -22.58
CA ILE A 179 -8.06 -8.73 -22.93
C ILE A 179 -7.48 -9.33 -24.22
N GLN A 180 -6.83 -8.50 -25.03
CA GLN A 180 -6.33 -8.90 -26.35
C GLN A 180 -5.23 -9.96 -26.27
N ARG A 181 -4.51 -9.99 -25.15
CA ARG A 181 -3.39 -10.90 -24.89
C ARG A 181 -3.19 -11.08 -23.39
N PRO A 182 -2.59 -12.20 -22.96
CA PRO A 182 -2.15 -12.35 -21.58
C PRO A 182 -1.22 -11.22 -21.17
N ILE A 183 -1.33 -10.80 -19.92
CA ILE A 183 -0.40 -9.81 -19.35
C ILE A 183 0.97 -10.48 -19.20
N THR A 184 2.03 -9.76 -19.58
CA THR A 184 3.42 -10.27 -19.50
C THR A 184 4.14 -9.81 -18.23
N PHE A 185 3.51 -8.96 -17.41
CA PHE A 185 4.10 -8.46 -16.17
C PHE A 185 4.01 -9.51 -15.06
N ASP A 186 5.14 -9.76 -14.41
CA ASP A 186 5.25 -10.62 -13.24
C ASP A 186 4.58 -9.97 -12.03
N LEU A 187 4.70 -8.64 -11.89
CA LEU A 187 4.12 -7.86 -10.79
C LEU A 187 3.47 -6.57 -11.30
N ILE A 188 2.37 -6.18 -10.65
CA ILE A 188 1.64 -4.94 -10.97
C ILE A 188 1.46 -4.14 -9.69
N TYR A 189 2.18 -3.03 -9.56
CA TYR A 189 2.01 -2.09 -8.46
C TYR A 189 0.97 -1.05 -8.86
N THR A 190 -0.05 -0.85 -8.05
CA THR A 190 -1.12 0.11 -8.32
C THR A 190 -1.71 0.67 -7.03
N ASP A 191 -2.66 1.59 -7.13
CA ASP A 191 -3.43 2.12 -6.01
C ASP A 191 -4.92 1.76 -6.16
N TYR A 192 -5.77 2.14 -5.20
CA TYR A 192 -7.21 1.85 -5.26
C TYR A 192 -7.91 2.34 -6.53
N HIS A 193 -7.50 3.51 -7.04
CA HIS A 193 -8.06 4.05 -8.27
C HIS A 193 -7.62 3.23 -9.48
N GLY A 194 -6.38 2.76 -9.45
CA GLY A 194 -5.82 1.88 -10.46
C GLY A 194 -6.49 0.52 -10.45
N LEU A 195 -6.68 -0.11 -9.28
CA LEU A 195 -7.49 -1.33 -9.13
C LEU A 195 -8.87 -1.19 -9.77
N ALA A 196 -9.61 -0.15 -9.41
CA ALA A 196 -10.95 0.08 -9.94
C ALA A 196 -10.94 0.25 -11.46
N HIS A 197 -9.96 0.98 -11.97
CA HIS A 197 -9.81 1.14 -13.41
C HIS A 197 -9.42 -0.17 -14.10
N LEU A 198 -8.47 -0.94 -13.54
CA LEU A 198 -8.03 -2.22 -14.08
C LEU A 198 -9.14 -3.27 -14.06
N GLN A 199 -9.91 -3.35 -12.97
CA GLN A 199 -11.09 -4.21 -12.89
C GLN A 199 -12.12 -3.84 -13.96
N GLY A 200 -12.39 -2.54 -14.12
CA GLY A 200 -13.28 -2.03 -15.16
C GLY A 200 -12.78 -2.28 -16.58
N ALA A 201 -11.46 -2.28 -16.81
CA ALA A 201 -10.87 -2.49 -18.13
C ALA A 201 -10.70 -3.98 -18.49
N MET A 202 -10.34 -4.82 -17.51
CA MET A 202 -10.02 -6.23 -17.70
C MET A 202 -11.24 -7.15 -17.53
N GLY A 203 -12.30 -6.69 -16.88
CA GLY A 203 -13.48 -7.49 -16.60
C GLY A 203 -13.15 -8.77 -15.84
N LEU A 204 -13.63 -9.92 -16.32
CA LEU A 204 -13.39 -11.22 -15.69
C LEU A 204 -11.92 -11.60 -15.65
N ALA A 205 -11.09 -11.12 -16.60
CA ALA A 205 -9.67 -11.39 -16.60
C ALA A 205 -8.97 -10.81 -15.36
N PHE A 206 -9.54 -9.77 -14.73
CA PHE A 206 -8.99 -9.19 -13.50
C PHE A 206 -8.75 -10.24 -12.40
N GLN A 207 -9.70 -11.16 -12.21
CA GLN A 207 -9.62 -12.20 -11.19
C GLN A 207 -8.45 -13.15 -11.43
N HIS A 208 -8.14 -13.44 -12.70
CA HIS A 208 -7.02 -14.32 -13.07
C HIS A 208 -5.66 -13.75 -12.64
N TYR A 209 -5.52 -12.41 -12.65
CA TYR A 209 -4.26 -11.74 -12.33
C TYR A 209 -4.22 -11.16 -10.90
N GLN A 210 -5.20 -11.48 -10.04
CA GLN A 210 -5.30 -10.89 -8.70
C GLN A 210 -4.03 -11.06 -7.86
N CYS A 211 -3.34 -12.19 -7.99
CA CYS A 211 -2.12 -12.48 -7.24
C CYS A 211 -0.89 -11.63 -7.63
N HIS A 212 -0.91 -11.01 -8.82
CA HIS A 212 0.17 -10.16 -9.31
C HIS A 212 0.14 -8.75 -8.70
N PHE A 213 -1.01 -8.33 -8.16
CA PHE A 213 -1.19 -6.98 -7.68
C PHE A 213 -0.44 -6.70 -6.37
N ARG A 214 0.12 -5.50 -6.24
CA ARG A 214 0.65 -4.90 -5.01
C ARG A 214 0.06 -3.49 -4.88
N ILE A 215 -0.63 -3.23 -3.79
CA ILE A 215 -1.56 -2.10 -3.68
C ILE A 215 -1.02 -1.06 -2.73
N LEU A 216 -0.57 0.08 -3.25
CA LEU A 216 -0.18 1.22 -2.43
C LEU A 216 -1.42 1.76 -1.72
N ASP A 217 -1.48 1.54 -0.41
CA ASP A 217 -2.58 1.90 0.47
C ASP A 217 -1.98 2.48 1.76
N SER A 218 -1.80 3.80 1.76
CA SER A 218 -1.06 4.53 2.80
C SER A 218 -1.49 4.15 4.22
N PHE A 219 -2.79 4.00 4.47
CA PHE A 219 -3.37 3.79 5.80
C PHE A 219 -3.66 2.32 6.12
N GLY A 220 -3.56 1.44 5.13
CA GLY A 220 -3.78 0.00 5.26
C GLY A 220 -5.24 -0.42 5.25
N THR A 221 -5.41 -1.73 5.04
CA THR A 221 -6.68 -2.42 4.91
C THR A 221 -6.70 -3.64 5.82
N GLU A 222 -7.55 -3.60 6.84
CA GLU A 222 -7.73 -4.75 7.71
C GLU A 222 -8.60 -5.84 7.03
N PRO A 223 -8.36 -7.13 7.33
CA PRO A 223 -9.05 -8.26 6.69
C PRO A 223 -10.58 -8.15 6.72
N VAL A 224 -11.12 -7.58 7.80
CA VAL A 224 -12.56 -7.35 7.98
C VAL A 224 -13.18 -6.50 6.87
N PHE A 225 -12.47 -5.49 6.37
CA PHE A 225 -12.94 -4.62 5.31
C PHE A 225 -12.58 -5.13 3.92
N ASN A 226 -11.64 -6.07 3.82
CA ASN A 226 -11.23 -6.70 2.56
C ASN A 226 -12.27 -7.73 2.06
N SER A 227 -12.90 -8.48 2.98
CA SER A 227 -13.97 -9.44 2.65
C SER A 227 -15.32 -8.75 2.56
N ALA A 228 -15.84 -8.56 1.34
CA ALA A 228 -17.09 -7.85 1.08
C ALA A 228 -18.31 -8.47 1.80
N ASN A 229 -18.41 -9.81 1.79
CA ASN A 229 -19.51 -10.53 2.42
C ASN A 229 -19.44 -10.45 3.95
N TYR A 230 -18.22 -10.57 4.50
CA TYR A 230 -18.02 -10.46 5.95
C TYR A 230 -18.30 -9.04 6.45
N ALA A 231 -17.74 -8.03 5.77
CA ALA A 231 -17.97 -6.62 6.09
C ALA A 231 -19.47 -6.29 6.13
N ARG A 232 -20.21 -6.68 5.08
CA ARG A 232 -21.66 -6.42 4.98
C ARG A 232 -22.46 -7.11 6.08
N SER A 233 -22.19 -8.40 6.33
CA SER A 233 -22.94 -9.19 7.32
C SER A 233 -22.70 -8.74 8.76
N HIS A 234 -21.54 -8.13 9.05
CA HIS A 234 -21.17 -7.67 10.38
C HIS A 234 -21.25 -6.14 10.54
N GLY A 235 -21.83 -5.43 9.56
CA GLY A 235 -22.09 -3.99 9.65
C GLY A 235 -20.87 -3.08 9.46
N TYR A 236 -19.73 -3.61 9.00
CA TYR A 236 -18.56 -2.82 8.67
C TYR A 236 -18.78 -2.05 7.36
N LYS A 237 -18.63 -0.74 7.42
CA LYS A 237 -18.79 0.16 6.27
C LYS A 237 -17.42 0.60 5.77
N THR A 238 -17.18 0.49 4.47
CA THR A 238 -15.97 0.99 3.82
C THR A 238 -16.29 1.61 2.47
N LEU A 239 -15.54 2.64 2.10
CA LEU A 239 -15.56 3.24 0.77
C LEU A 239 -14.45 2.71 -0.15
N TRP A 240 -13.50 1.96 0.40
CA TRP A 240 -12.24 1.61 -0.26
C TRP A 240 -11.97 0.09 -0.33
N GLY A 241 -12.42 -0.69 0.67
CA GLY A 241 -12.11 -2.12 0.76
C GLY A 241 -12.92 -3.00 -0.20
N SER A 242 -13.18 -4.25 0.20
CA SER A 242 -13.98 -5.25 -0.54
C SER A 242 -13.35 -5.80 -1.82
N TRP A 243 -12.02 -5.88 -1.90
CA TRP A 243 -11.32 -6.41 -3.09
C TRP A 243 -11.04 -7.91 -3.05
N GLY A 244 -11.13 -8.56 -1.88
CA GLY A 244 -10.84 -9.99 -1.74
C GLY A 244 -9.40 -10.38 -2.11
N LEU A 245 -8.45 -9.45 -1.94
CA LEU A 245 -7.01 -9.73 -2.14
C LEU A 245 -6.42 -10.39 -0.89
N GLN A 246 -5.26 -11.04 -0.99
CA GLN A 246 -4.51 -11.41 0.20
C GLN A 246 -4.11 -10.13 0.94
N PRO A 247 -4.38 -9.97 2.26
CA PRO A 247 -4.13 -8.70 2.97
C PRO A 247 -2.67 -8.20 2.88
N LEU A 248 -1.70 -9.09 2.77
CA LEU A 248 -0.29 -8.73 2.56
C LEU A 248 -0.01 -8.10 1.19
N GLN A 249 -0.94 -8.12 0.22
CA GLN A 249 -0.81 -7.41 -1.04
C GLN A 249 -0.97 -5.89 -0.88
N TYR A 250 -1.64 -5.43 0.18
CA TYR A 250 -1.71 -4.00 0.49
C TYR A 250 -0.38 -3.54 1.09
N MET A 251 0.03 -2.32 0.73
CA MET A 251 1.35 -1.76 0.97
C MET A 251 1.24 -0.39 1.63
N THR A 252 1.61 -0.32 2.91
CA THR A 252 1.38 0.86 3.75
C THR A 252 2.53 1.88 3.70
N MET A 253 2.21 3.12 4.08
CA MET A 253 3.19 4.21 4.21
C MET A 253 4.07 4.03 5.45
N PHE A 254 3.52 3.47 6.53
CA PHE A 254 4.22 3.18 7.78
C PHE A 254 3.84 1.78 8.27
N PRO A 255 4.64 1.13 9.12
CA PRO A 255 4.39 -0.23 9.59
C PRO A 255 3.34 -0.31 10.71
N HIS A 256 2.17 0.30 10.49
CA HIS A 256 1.09 0.40 11.48
C HIS A 256 0.01 -0.67 11.35
N THR A 257 -0.01 -1.42 10.25
CA THR A 257 -1.01 -2.47 9.98
C THR A 257 -0.29 -3.77 9.60
N PRO A 258 0.03 -4.66 10.56
CA PRO A 258 0.80 -5.89 10.29
C PRO A 258 0.05 -6.90 9.41
N ASP A 259 -1.26 -6.74 9.23
CA ASP A 259 -2.03 -7.48 8.23
C ASP A 259 -1.60 -7.15 6.78
N ASN A 260 -0.90 -6.04 6.59
CA ASN A 260 -0.43 -5.54 5.30
C ASN A 260 1.10 -5.53 5.26
N SER A 261 1.67 -5.42 4.05
CA SER A 261 3.10 -5.23 3.88
C SER A 261 3.47 -3.77 4.13
N PHE A 262 4.55 -3.51 4.85
CA PHE A 262 5.09 -2.16 4.97
C PHE A 262 5.92 -1.83 3.72
N LEU A 263 5.53 -0.83 2.93
CA LEU A 263 6.33 -0.38 1.78
C LEU A 263 7.23 0.80 2.14
N GLY A 264 6.67 1.82 2.81
CA GLY A 264 7.43 3.00 3.21
C GLY A 264 7.82 3.90 2.06
N PHE A 265 8.87 4.69 2.31
CA PHE A 265 9.50 5.65 1.40
C PHE A 265 10.93 5.92 1.90
N VAL A 266 11.66 6.80 1.24
CA VAL A 266 13.00 7.24 1.66
C VAL A 266 12.96 8.66 2.20
N SER A 267 13.58 8.90 3.36
CA SER A 267 13.76 10.25 3.89
C SER A 267 14.82 11.00 3.09
N GLU A 268 14.52 12.23 2.64
CA GLU A 268 15.49 13.09 1.96
C GLU A 268 16.45 13.71 3.00
N GLU A 269 17.57 13.04 3.30
CA GLU A 269 18.61 13.58 4.20
C GLU A 269 19.27 14.84 3.59
N GLY A 270 19.60 15.85 4.38
CA GLY A 270 20.38 17.01 3.92
C GLY A 270 21.87 16.77 4.09
N LEU A 271 22.71 17.29 3.18
CA LEU A 271 24.15 17.39 3.46
C LEU A 271 24.34 18.43 4.58
N CYS A 272 24.70 17.98 5.79
CA CYS A 272 25.14 18.86 6.87
C CYS A 272 26.51 19.46 6.52
N SER A 273 26.57 20.56 5.78
CA SER A 273 27.76 21.41 5.73
C SER A 273 27.81 22.25 7.02
N HIS A 274 28.89 22.13 7.80
CA HIS A 274 29.13 22.88 9.03
C HIS A 274 28.97 24.40 8.83
N GLY A 275 27.81 24.93 9.20
CA GLY A 275 27.52 26.36 9.31
C GLY A 275 26.81 26.65 10.63
N GLU A 276 27.05 27.83 11.21
CA GLU A 276 26.58 28.23 12.54
C GLU A 276 25.05 28.05 12.70
N ARG A 277 24.66 27.28 13.73
CA ARG A 277 23.25 26.97 14.06
C ARG A 277 22.65 28.10 14.90
N ASN A 278 21.68 28.82 14.34
CA ASN A 278 20.83 29.74 15.12
C ASN A 278 19.54 29.06 15.57
N ASN A 279 18.93 29.50 16.67
CA ASN A 279 17.67 28.94 17.21
C ASN A 279 16.46 29.45 16.41
N LEU A 280 16.09 28.78 15.30
CA LEU A 280 14.85 29.08 14.56
C LEU A 280 13.85 27.91 14.69
N CYS A 281 12.57 28.23 14.85
CA CYS A 281 11.48 27.26 14.91
C CYS A 281 10.61 27.42 13.66
N SER A 282 10.30 26.33 12.95
CA SER A 282 9.40 26.36 11.79
C SER A 282 8.11 25.60 12.10
N ILE A 283 6.99 26.31 11.93
CA ILE A 283 5.66 25.73 12.02
C ILE A 283 5.30 25.23 10.63
N PHE A 284 5.15 23.92 10.45
CA PHE A 284 4.69 23.37 9.19
C PHE A 284 3.20 23.05 9.26
N SER A 285 2.42 23.75 8.44
CA SER A 285 1.01 23.45 8.20
C SER A 285 0.69 23.77 6.75
N LEU A 286 0.18 22.78 6.00
CA LEU A 286 -0.35 23.02 4.66
C LEU A 286 -1.43 24.10 4.74
N LYS A 287 -1.19 25.18 3.99
CA LYS A 287 -1.55 26.57 4.32
C LYS A 287 -3.04 26.95 4.21
N LYS A 288 -3.97 25.99 4.02
CA LYS A 288 -5.36 26.34 3.65
C LYS A 288 -6.48 25.64 4.42
N ILE A 289 -6.25 24.49 5.04
CA ILE A 289 -7.33 23.75 5.74
C ILE A 289 -7.54 24.26 7.18
N LEU A 290 -6.52 24.84 7.82
CA LEU A 290 -6.59 25.26 9.23
C LEU A 290 -7.18 26.66 9.46
N LEU A 291 -7.31 27.49 8.41
CA LEU A 291 -7.81 28.85 8.58
C LEU A 291 -9.33 28.91 8.88
N GLU A 292 -10.06 27.80 8.70
CA GLU A 292 -11.50 27.74 8.99
C GLU A 292 -11.81 27.17 10.39
N THR A 293 -10.90 26.40 11.00
CA THR A 293 -11.20 25.64 12.24
C THR A 293 -10.59 26.23 13.52
N CYS A 294 -9.50 27.00 13.46
CA CYS A 294 -8.90 27.63 14.65
C CYS A 294 -9.27 29.11 14.77
N LYS A 295 -10.53 29.39 15.13
CA LYS A 295 -10.99 30.73 15.55
C LYS A 295 -10.75 31.05 17.03
N THR A 296 -10.08 30.18 17.78
CA THR A 296 -9.79 30.39 19.20
C THR A 296 -8.29 30.66 19.44
N SER A 297 -7.95 31.94 19.45
CA SER A 297 -6.94 32.57 20.33
C SER A 297 -5.50 32.05 20.40
N ILE A 298 -4.94 31.45 19.34
CA ILE A 298 -3.48 31.43 19.16
C ILE A 298 -3.09 32.65 18.33
N LYS A 299 -2.68 33.74 19.01
CA LYS A 299 -2.00 34.86 18.36
C LYS A 299 -0.67 34.35 17.78
N VAL A 300 -0.66 33.96 16.51
CA VAL A 300 0.58 33.76 15.77
C VAL A 300 1.36 35.08 15.81
N PRO A 301 2.60 35.12 16.36
CA PRO A 301 3.38 36.34 16.41
C PRO A 301 3.56 36.88 14.98
N LYS A 302 3.47 38.21 14.80
CA LYS A 302 3.70 38.90 13.50
C LYS A 302 5.09 38.63 12.88
N LYS A 303 5.97 37.88 13.56
CA LYS A 303 7.28 37.39 13.11
C LYS A 303 7.30 35.90 12.72
N GLY A 304 6.15 35.27 12.46
CA GLY A 304 6.12 33.96 11.79
C GLY A 304 6.43 34.12 10.30
N TYR A 305 7.54 33.54 9.82
CA TYR A 305 7.85 33.51 8.39
C TYR A 305 6.83 32.65 7.64
N ASN A 306 5.94 33.32 6.93
CA ASN A 306 4.82 32.70 6.24
C ASN A 306 5.25 32.20 4.85
N MET A 307 6.00 31.11 4.76
CA MET A 307 6.41 30.51 3.48
C MET A 307 5.16 30.17 2.65
N GLY A 308 5.00 30.76 1.46
CA GLY A 308 3.90 30.51 0.52
C GLY A 308 3.73 29.02 0.15
N PRO A 309 2.73 28.66 -0.69
CA PRO A 309 2.73 27.34 -1.32
C PRO A 309 4.10 27.12 -1.98
N LEU A 310 4.79 26.07 -1.52
CA LEU A 310 6.23 25.79 -1.69
C LEU A 310 6.62 25.50 -3.14
N ARG A 311 6.54 26.51 -4.02
CA ARG A 311 6.97 26.41 -5.43
C ARG A 311 8.48 26.59 -5.63
N LYS A 312 9.23 27.00 -4.62
CA LYS A 312 10.69 27.18 -4.72
C LYS A 312 11.34 26.89 -3.35
N TYR A 313 12.27 25.95 -3.35
CA TYR A 313 13.20 25.58 -2.26
C TYR A 313 12.61 24.74 -1.11
N HIS A 314 12.81 23.41 -1.19
CA HIS A 314 12.95 22.55 0.00
C HIS A 314 14.39 22.66 0.52
N VAL A 315 14.83 23.90 0.77
CA VAL A 315 16.02 24.15 1.58
C VAL A 315 15.46 24.50 2.95
N PHE A 316 15.38 23.51 3.84
CA PHE A 316 15.19 23.81 5.25
C PHE A 316 16.35 24.73 5.67
N PRO A 317 16.08 25.89 6.28
CA PRO A 317 17.14 26.64 6.94
C PRO A 317 17.88 25.69 7.90
N LEU A 318 19.21 25.59 7.75
CA LEU A 318 20.13 24.82 8.63
C LEU A 318 20.08 25.27 10.12
N SER A 319 19.22 26.25 10.43
CA SER A 319 18.95 26.83 11.74
C SER A 319 17.66 26.28 12.40
N LEU A 320 17.05 25.22 11.87
CA LEU A 320 15.85 24.65 12.45
C LEU A 320 16.17 23.57 13.49
N GLN A 321 15.81 23.82 14.75
CA GLN A 321 15.94 22.83 15.84
C GLN A 321 14.61 22.12 16.15
N LEU A 322 13.48 22.69 15.72
CA LEU A 322 12.14 22.21 16.10
C LEU A 322 11.19 22.22 14.90
N PHE A 323 10.56 21.08 14.67
CA PHE A 323 9.44 20.86 13.75
C PHE A 323 8.17 20.66 14.59
N VAL A 324 7.16 21.52 14.42
CA VAL A 324 5.95 21.51 15.25
C VAL A 324 4.76 20.98 14.46
N GLY A 325 4.23 19.84 14.89
CA GLY A 325 2.99 19.26 14.43
C GLY A 325 1.77 19.93 15.05
N LEU A 326 0.72 20.13 14.25
CA LEU A 326 -0.54 20.77 14.66
C LEU A 326 -1.72 19.80 14.74
N GLY A 327 -1.47 18.50 14.61
CA GLY A 327 -2.50 17.44 14.66
C GLY A 327 -3.02 17.01 13.30
N PHE A 328 -2.63 17.69 12.22
CA PHE A 328 -2.89 17.31 10.84
C PHE A 328 -1.80 17.90 9.91
N PRO A 329 -1.38 17.23 8.83
CA PRO A 329 -1.79 15.90 8.37
C PRO A 329 -1.30 14.76 9.27
N TYR A 330 -2.03 13.65 9.27
CA TYR A 330 -1.65 12.41 9.96
C TYR A 330 -0.62 11.64 9.15
N GLU A 331 0.38 11.05 9.83
CA GLU A 331 1.29 10.04 9.24
C GLU A 331 1.84 10.45 7.86
N GLY A 332 2.34 11.68 7.75
CA GLY A 332 3.00 12.18 6.54
C GLY A 332 4.51 11.97 6.59
N PRO A 333 5.23 12.11 5.46
CA PRO A 333 6.69 11.95 5.41
C PRO A 333 7.47 13.10 6.07
N ALA A 334 6.89 14.29 6.13
CA ALA A 334 7.59 15.51 6.54
C ALA A 334 8.23 15.46 7.94
N PRO A 335 7.61 14.87 8.99
CA PRO A 335 8.27 14.69 10.28
C PRO A 335 9.53 13.82 10.21
N ILE A 336 9.52 12.75 9.39
CA ILE A 336 10.68 11.87 9.22
C ILE A 336 11.83 12.61 8.52
N GLU A 337 11.51 13.39 7.48
CA GLU A 337 12.49 14.25 6.79
C GLU A 337 13.06 15.33 7.74
N ALA A 338 12.22 15.93 8.59
CA ALA A 338 12.69 16.91 9.57
C ALA A 338 13.66 16.28 10.59
N ILE A 339 13.35 15.08 11.11
CA ILE A 339 14.22 14.36 12.05
C ILE A 339 15.55 13.96 11.38
N ALA A 340 15.49 13.52 10.13
CA ALA A 340 16.67 13.22 9.31
C ALA A 340 17.59 14.44 9.10
N LEU A 341 17.02 15.64 9.13
CA LEU A 341 17.74 16.92 9.07
C LEU A 341 18.23 17.43 10.43
N GLY A 342 18.00 16.67 11.51
CA GLY A 342 18.38 17.04 12.87
C GLY A 342 17.39 17.92 13.62
N CYS A 343 16.13 18.00 13.15
CA CYS A 343 15.07 18.67 13.91
C CYS A 343 14.48 17.73 14.97
N ILE A 344 14.11 18.28 16.12
CA ILE A 344 13.21 17.62 17.05
C ILE A 344 11.78 17.80 16.55
N PHE A 345 10.98 16.73 16.55
CA PHE A 345 9.57 16.77 16.22
C PHE A 345 8.69 16.84 17.47
N LEU A 346 7.98 17.94 17.64
CA LEU A 346 6.96 18.12 18.67
C LEU A 346 5.59 17.84 18.05
N GLN A 347 4.83 16.89 18.59
CA GLN A 347 3.54 16.50 18.05
C GLN A 347 2.45 16.43 19.13
N PRO A 348 1.18 16.66 18.77
CA PRO A 348 0.08 16.46 19.70
C PRO A 348 -0.18 14.98 19.96
N ARG A 349 -0.49 14.68 21.22
CA ARG A 349 -1.15 13.45 21.65
C ARG A 349 -2.66 13.59 21.50
N PHE A 350 -3.33 12.51 21.15
CA PHE A 350 -4.78 12.43 21.02
C PHE A 350 -5.35 11.57 22.14
N ASP A 351 -6.16 12.20 23.00
CA ASP A 351 -6.94 11.54 24.03
C ASP A 351 -8.38 12.10 24.00
N PRO A 352 -9.38 11.32 23.55
CA PRO A 352 -9.26 9.93 23.09
C PRO A 352 -8.49 9.79 21.75
N PRO A 353 -7.93 8.61 21.45
CA PRO A 353 -7.33 8.32 20.14
C PRO A 353 -8.31 8.53 18.98
N HIS A 354 -7.81 8.99 17.84
CA HIS A 354 -8.62 9.16 16.63
C HIS A 354 -8.80 7.83 15.89
N SER A 355 -9.98 7.59 15.32
CA SER A 355 -10.31 6.39 14.55
C SER A 355 -11.38 6.69 13.50
N SER A 356 -11.76 5.68 12.71
CA SER A 356 -12.85 5.77 11.74
C SER A 356 -14.24 6.01 12.37
N GLU A 357 -14.38 5.83 13.68
CA GLU A 357 -15.63 6.03 14.42
C GLU A 357 -15.82 7.47 14.91
N ASN A 358 -14.73 8.16 15.25
CA ASN A 358 -14.78 9.46 15.91
C ASN A 358 -14.12 10.61 15.14
N ASN A 359 -13.51 10.35 13.98
CA ASN A 359 -12.82 11.36 13.19
C ASN A 359 -13.22 11.31 11.70
N ASP A 360 -13.67 12.46 11.16
CA ASP A 360 -14.17 12.55 9.79
C ASP A 360 -13.14 12.19 8.72
N PHE A 361 -11.84 12.42 8.97
CA PHE A 361 -10.79 12.05 8.03
C PHE A 361 -10.67 10.53 7.90
N TYR A 362 -10.83 9.79 9.00
CA TYR A 362 -10.74 8.33 9.02
C TYR A 362 -12.06 7.64 8.64
N LYS A 363 -13.16 8.38 8.60
CA LYS A 363 -14.48 7.84 8.27
C LYS A 363 -14.48 7.13 6.91
N GLY A 364 -14.92 5.87 6.91
CA GLY A 364 -15.00 5.02 5.72
C GLY A 364 -13.67 4.44 5.23
N LYS A 365 -12.53 4.77 5.87
CA LYS A 365 -11.27 4.05 5.63
C LYS A 365 -11.38 2.59 6.09
N PRO A 366 -10.73 1.64 5.39
CA PRO A 366 -10.88 0.21 5.63
C PRO A 366 -10.03 -0.29 6.82
N THR A 367 -10.11 0.38 7.97
CA THR A 367 -9.37 0.03 9.19
C THR A 367 -10.11 0.50 10.45
N THR A 368 -9.99 -0.29 11.52
CA THR A 368 -10.46 0.04 12.88
C THR A 368 -9.33 0.62 13.74
N ARG A 369 -8.14 0.83 13.18
CA ARG A 369 -6.97 1.32 13.88
C ARG A 369 -7.23 2.66 14.58
N GLN A 370 -6.74 2.74 15.81
CA GLN A 370 -6.80 3.93 16.64
C GLN A 370 -5.42 4.60 16.67
N ILE A 371 -5.41 5.93 16.60
CA ILE A 371 -4.21 6.77 16.44
C ILE A 371 -4.06 7.64 17.68
N SER A 372 -3.01 7.43 18.47
CA SER A 372 -2.76 8.13 19.75
C SER A 372 -2.02 9.46 19.62
N SER A 373 -1.50 9.80 18.44
CA SER A 373 -0.74 11.04 18.18
C SER A 373 -0.77 11.39 16.70
N GLN A 374 -0.29 12.58 16.32
CA GLN A 374 -0.27 12.97 14.90
C GLN A 374 0.50 11.96 14.02
N HIS A 375 1.56 11.35 14.56
CA HIS A 375 2.41 10.41 13.86
C HIS A 375 2.82 9.24 14.79
N PRO A 376 1.98 8.20 14.94
CA PRO A 376 2.24 7.09 15.86
C PRO A 376 3.56 6.37 15.61
N TYR A 377 3.99 6.24 14.35
CA TYR A 377 5.30 5.63 14.06
C TYR A 377 6.45 6.45 14.68
N ALA A 378 6.39 7.78 14.63
CA ALA A 378 7.44 8.63 15.18
C ALA A 378 7.42 8.57 16.72
N GLU A 379 6.23 8.47 17.31
CA GLU A 379 6.05 8.24 18.76
C GLU A 379 6.65 6.89 19.20
N GLU A 380 6.32 5.81 18.50
CA GLU A 380 6.60 4.43 18.93
C GLU A 380 8.02 3.95 18.55
N PHE A 381 8.49 4.25 17.34
CA PHE A 381 9.74 3.69 16.80
C PHE A 381 10.93 4.66 16.83
N ILE A 382 10.68 5.96 17.00
CA ILE A 382 11.75 6.96 17.13
C ILE A 382 11.81 7.48 18.58
N GLY A 383 10.70 8.03 19.07
CA GLY A 383 10.59 8.50 20.46
C GLY A 383 11.60 9.59 20.83
N LYS A 384 11.75 9.80 22.14
CA LYS A 384 12.71 10.78 22.68
C LYS A 384 14.16 10.32 22.41
N PRO A 385 15.11 11.25 22.16
CA PRO A 385 14.96 12.70 22.26
C PRO A 385 14.41 13.39 20.99
N TYR A 386 14.27 12.66 19.88
CA TYR A 386 13.89 13.23 18.58
C TYR A 386 12.41 13.58 18.46
N VAL A 387 11.54 12.85 19.17
CA VAL A 387 10.09 13.00 19.09
C VAL A 387 9.49 13.23 20.47
N TRP A 388 8.69 14.29 20.60
CA TRP A 388 7.97 14.66 21.81
C TRP A 388 6.47 14.68 21.52
N SER A 389 5.74 13.70 22.05
CA SER A 389 4.28 13.69 22.05
C SER A 389 3.74 14.40 23.29
N VAL A 390 3.03 15.52 23.11
CA VAL A 390 2.55 16.36 24.22
C VAL A 390 1.05 16.56 24.20
N ASP A 391 0.44 16.72 25.37
CA ASP A 391 -0.90 17.29 25.46
C ASP A 391 -0.82 18.79 25.16
N VAL A 392 -1.42 19.20 24.05
CA VAL A 392 -1.40 20.60 23.59
C VAL A 392 -2.13 21.57 24.51
N THR A 393 -2.97 21.07 25.41
CA THR A 393 -3.65 21.87 26.44
C THR A 393 -2.77 22.07 27.68
N ASN A 394 -1.75 21.23 27.88
CA ASN A 394 -0.87 21.27 29.03
C ASN A 394 0.38 22.15 28.76
N SER A 395 0.28 23.42 29.11
CA SER A 395 1.37 24.40 28.93
C SER A 395 2.68 24.05 29.66
N THR A 396 2.62 23.25 30.72
CA THR A 396 3.83 22.82 31.45
C THR A 396 4.58 21.76 30.66
N GLU A 397 3.87 20.77 30.12
CA GLU A 397 4.46 19.72 29.28
C GLU A 397 5.12 20.30 28.02
N ILE A 398 4.47 21.26 27.36
CA ILE A 398 5.04 21.98 26.21
C ILE A 398 6.32 22.71 26.60
N ARG A 399 6.33 23.43 27.75
CA ARG A 399 7.51 24.16 28.22
C ARG A 399 8.66 23.22 28.56
N GLU A 400 8.38 22.07 29.16
CA GLU A 400 9.38 21.05 29.46
C GLU A 400 9.94 20.44 28.19
N ALA A 401 9.08 20.10 27.22
CA ALA A 401 9.50 19.61 25.91
C ALA A 401 10.41 20.62 25.21
N ILE A 402 10.03 21.91 25.19
CA ILE A 402 10.85 22.98 24.58
C ILE A 402 12.18 23.19 25.32
N ARG A 403 12.20 23.13 26.65
CA ARG A 403 13.45 23.26 27.42
C ARG A 403 14.40 22.09 27.20
N ALA A 404 13.86 20.90 26.93
CA ALA A 404 14.64 19.71 26.65
C ALA A 404 15.22 19.67 25.22
N ILE A 405 14.90 20.64 24.36
CA ILE A 405 15.50 20.84 23.02
C ILE A 405 16.92 21.38 23.20
N LEU A 406 17.83 20.47 23.57
CA LEU A 406 19.27 20.64 23.38
C LEU A 406 19.66 19.98 22.06
N SER A 407 20.78 20.39 21.47
CA SER A 407 21.21 19.90 20.15
C SER A 407 21.17 18.38 20.08
N THR A 408 20.34 17.84 19.18
CA THR A 408 20.31 16.42 18.85
C THR A 408 21.05 16.19 17.54
N GLU A 409 21.64 15.00 17.40
CA GLU A 409 22.22 14.57 16.12
C GLU A 409 21.12 14.25 15.12
N SER A 410 21.42 14.26 13.82
CA SER A 410 20.47 13.77 12.83
C SER A 410 20.26 12.27 13.01
N PHE A 411 19.02 11.81 12.83
CA PHE A 411 18.68 10.40 12.90
C PHE A 411 17.72 10.03 11.77
N THR A 412 18.06 8.98 11.04
CA THR A 412 17.18 8.41 10.02
C THR A 412 17.04 6.92 10.30
N PRO A 413 15.82 6.40 10.56
CA PRO A 413 15.64 4.98 10.74
C PRO A 413 16.06 4.23 9.47
N GLN A 414 16.76 3.10 9.64
CA GLN A 414 17.34 2.34 8.52
C GLN A 414 16.31 2.03 7.41
N GLU A 415 15.08 1.67 7.76
CA GLU A 415 13.99 1.36 6.83
C GLU A 415 13.49 2.54 5.98
N PHE A 416 13.84 3.77 6.35
CA PHE A 416 13.60 4.99 5.58
C PHE A 416 14.86 5.49 4.85
N THR A 417 15.92 4.69 4.77
CA THR A 417 17.09 4.97 3.93
C THR A 417 16.96 4.33 2.55
N CYS A 418 17.75 4.78 1.57
CA CYS A 418 17.79 4.16 0.24
C CYS A 418 18.13 2.66 0.31
N VAL A 419 19.11 2.28 1.14
CA VAL A 419 19.52 0.87 1.30
C VAL A 419 18.41 0.06 1.95
N GLY A 420 17.84 0.56 3.06
CA GLY A 420 16.76 -0.15 3.74
C GLY A 420 15.51 -0.34 2.87
N MET A 421 15.16 0.64 2.04
CA MET A 421 14.06 0.44 1.08
C MET A 421 14.42 -0.57 -0.01
N LEU A 422 15.66 -0.56 -0.54
CA LEU A 422 16.10 -1.58 -1.51
C LEU A 422 16.07 -2.99 -0.92
N GLU A 423 16.58 -3.20 0.30
CA GLU A 423 16.56 -4.49 1.00
C GLU A 423 15.13 -5.00 1.15
N ARG A 424 14.22 -4.12 1.59
CA ARG A 424 12.80 -4.46 1.80
C ARG A 424 12.09 -4.81 0.50
N VAL A 425 12.22 -3.97 -0.53
CA VAL A 425 11.60 -4.21 -1.84
C VAL A 425 12.19 -5.47 -2.47
N HIS A 426 13.51 -5.69 -2.34
CA HIS A 426 14.18 -6.90 -2.82
C HIS A 426 13.63 -8.17 -2.14
N GLY A 427 13.47 -8.16 -0.81
CA GLY A 427 12.86 -9.28 -0.08
C GLY A 427 11.44 -9.59 -0.58
N TYR A 428 10.62 -8.56 -0.81
CA TYR A 428 9.26 -8.76 -1.34
C TYR A 428 9.24 -9.34 -2.75
N ILE A 429 10.01 -8.80 -3.70
CA ILE A 429 9.99 -9.31 -5.08
C ILE A 429 10.59 -10.70 -5.22
N THR A 430 11.48 -11.08 -4.30
CA THR A 430 12.15 -12.39 -4.33
C THR A 430 11.28 -13.48 -3.70
N HIS A 431 10.60 -13.16 -2.59
CA HIS A 431 9.96 -14.20 -1.76
C HIS A 431 8.45 -14.09 -1.63
N GLN A 432 7.86 -12.91 -1.79
CA GLN A 432 6.41 -12.72 -1.59
C GLN A 432 5.62 -13.18 -2.83
N ASN A 433 5.16 -14.42 -2.81
CA ASN A 433 4.41 -15.05 -3.91
C ASN A 433 2.97 -15.39 -3.50
N PHE A 434 1.99 -14.72 -4.12
CA PHE A 434 0.56 -14.98 -3.93
C PHE A 434 -0.07 -15.80 -5.07
N CYS A 435 0.69 -16.14 -6.10
CA CYS A 435 0.19 -16.88 -7.27
C CYS A 435 0.30 -18.40 -7.07
N SER A 436 1.07 -18.85 -6.08
CA SER A 436 1.11 -20.26 -5.68
C SER A 436 -0.22 -20.67 -5.03
N LYS A 437 -0.68 -21.89 -5.33
CA LYS A 437 -1.82 -22.52 -4.63
C LYS A 437 -1.41 -23.16 -3.30
N SER A 438 -0.11 -23.23 -3.02
CA SER A 438 0.43 -23.78 -1.78
C SER A 438 0.43 -22.74 -0.68
N ALA A 439 0.55 -23.19 0.57
CA ALA A 439 0.69 -22.27 1.70
C ALA A 439 1.95 -21.38 1.55
N PRO A 440 1.94 -20.15 2.09
CA PRO A 440 3.10 -19.27 2.06
C PRO A 440 4.31 -19.91 2.74
N THR A 441 5.46 -19.90 2.07
CA THR A 441 6.74 -20.39 2.64
C THR A 441 7.63 -19.24 3.14
N TRP A 442 7.20 -17.99 2.95
CA TRP A 442 7.91 -16.80 3.39
C TRP A 442 6.98 -15.86 4.17
N PRO A 443 7.40 -15.36 5.34
CA PRO A 443 8.65 -15.69 6.04
C PRO A 443 8.72 -17.17 6.43
N PRO A 444 9.92 -17.73 6.70
CA PRO A 444 10.07 -19.15 7.00
C PRO A 444 9.39 -19.52 8.31
N GLU A 445 8.97 -20.78 8.44
CA GLU A 445 8.32 -21.30 9.66
C GLU A 445 9.20 -21.16 10.91
N SER A 446 10.53 -21.18 10.76
CA SER A 446 11.48 -20.91 11.85
C SER A 446 11.31 -19.54 12.52
N ALA A 447 10.70 -18.57 11.82
CA ALA A 447 10.40 -17.26 12.36
C ALA A 447 9.18 -17.24 13.30
N LEU A 448 8.36 -18.30 13.27
CA LEU A 448 7.12 -18.38 14.04
C LEU A 448 7.39 -18.47 15.55
N LYS A 449 6.88 -17.47 16.27
CA LYS A 449 6.78 -17.45 17.73
C LYS A 449 5.33 -17.39 18.12
N VAL A 450 4.81 -18.48 18.67
CA VAL A 450 3.39 -18.58 19.04
C VAL A 450 3.15 -17.99 20.42
N HIS A 451 2.21 -17.06 20.52
CA HIS A 451 1.78 -16.47 21.80
C HIS A 451 0.27 -16.60 21.98
N LEU A 452 -0.16 -17.05 23.16
CA LEU A 452 -1.56 -17.05 23.54
C LEU A 452 -1.92 -15.76 24.28
N GLY A 453 -2.75 -14.93 23.65
CA GLY A 453 -3.21 -13.66 24.20
C GLY A 453 -4.12 -13.81 25.43
N PRO A 454 -4.16 -12.80 26.31
CA PRO A 454 -5.25 -12.61 27.26
C PRO A 454 -6.60 -12.38 26.56
N LEU A 455 -7.70 -12.50 27.31
CA LEU A 455 -9.03 -12.14 26.81
C LEU A 455 -9.07 -10.67 26.36
N GLY A 456 -9.74 -10.40 25.25
CA GLY A 456 -9.91 -9.03 24.74
C GLY A 456 -8.63 -8.38 24.19
N GLN A 457 -7.57 -9.15 23.91
CA GLN A 457 -6.35 -8.63 23.30
C GLN A 457 -6.21 -9.09 21.84
N SER A 458 -5.76 -8.20 20.96
CA SER A 458 -5.48 -8.51 19.56
C SER A 458 -4.11 -9.15 19.40
N CYS A 459 -3.85 -9.80 18.27
CA CYS A 459 -2.52 -10.32 18.02
C CYS A 459 -1.47 -9.23 17.82
N VAL A 460 -1.89 -8.04 17.34
CA VAL A 460 -1.02 -6.84 17.33
C VAL A 460 -0.51 -6.53 18.73
N SER A 461 -1.39 -6.42 19.73
CA SER A 461 -0.97 -6.04 21.09
C SER A 461 -0.18 -7.14 21.81
N VAL A 462 -0.54 -8.41 21.57
CA VAL A 462 0.14 -9.57 22.16
C VAL A 462 1.58 -9.68 21.67
N CYS A 463 1.80 -9.61 20.36
CA CYS A 463 3.14 -9.66 19.79
C CYS A 463 3.96 -8.44 20.21
N ARG A 464 3.37 -7.24 20.14
CA ARG A 464 4.05 -5.99 20.53
C ARG A 464 4.54 -6.00 21.97
N ARG A 465 3.73 -6.49 22.92
CA ARG A 465 4.12 -6.61 24.34
C ARG A 465 5.34 -7.51 24.55
N SER A 466 5.57 -8.43 23.62
CA SER A 466 6.72 -9.35 23.63
C SER A 466 7.89 -8.84 22.76
N SER A 467 7.86 -7.57 22.32
CA SER A 467 8.83 -6.98 21.38
C SER A 467 8.91 -7.74 20.06
N LEU A 468 7.77 -8.22 19.57
CA LEU A 468 7.61 -8.94 18.30
C LEU A 468 6.54 -8.26 17.44
N LEU A 469 6.50 -8.63 16.16
CA LEU A 469 5.43 -8.22 15.24
C LEU A 469 4.50 -9.40 14.96
N CYS A 470 3.20 -9.14 14.80
CA CYS A 470 2.29 -10.17 14.30
C CYS A 470 2.58 -10.46 12.82
N GLU A 471 2.62 -11.73 12.45
CA GLU A 471 2.93 -12.18 11.08
C GLU A 471 1.77 -12.98 10.49
N PRO A 472 0.92 -12.34 9.67
CA PRO A 472 -0.30 -12.98 9.17
C PRO A 472 -0.03 -14.12 8.19
N ALA A 473 1.12 -14.14 7.50
CA ALA A 473 1.47 -15.24 6.60
C ALA A 473 1.58 -16.58 7.34
N LEU A 474 1.90 -16.56 8.65
CA LEU A 474 2.15 -17.75 9.45
C LEU A 474 0.90 -18.27 10.19
N PHE A 475 -0.27 -17.61 10.05
CA PHE A 475 -1.51 -18.09 10.67
C PHE A 475 -1.90 -19.50 10.23
N HIS A 476 -1.56 -19.89 8.99
CA HIS A 476 -1.91 -21.21 8.46
C HIS A 476 -1.27 -22.36 9.23
N HIS A 477 -0.05 -22.19 9.78
CA HIS A 477 0.60 -23.17 10.67
C HIS A 477 -0.18 -23.38 11.97
N LEU A 478 -0.89 -22.35 12.43
CA LEU A 478 -1.70 -22.41 13.65
C LEU A 478 -3.06 -23.08 13.41
N ASN A 479 -3.53 -23.13 12.16
CA ASN A 479 -4.85 -23.63 11.79
C ASN A 479 -4.92 -25.16 11.66
N THR A 480 -3.82 -25.84 11.97
CA THR A 480 -3.71 -27.30 12.01
C THR A 480 -3.29 -27.81 13.39
N LEU A 481 -2.97 -26.91 14.34
CA LEU A 481 -2.45 -27.28 15.65
C LEU A 481 -3.50 -28.07 16.44
N SER A 482 -3.22 -29.36 16.59
CA SER A 482 -3.97 -30.34 17.39
C SER A 482 -3.51 -30.37 18.87
N GLU A 483 -2.55 -29.51 19.24
CA GLU A 483 -1.91 -29.53 20.55
C GLU A 483 -2.73 -28.86 21.67
N LEU A 484 -3.81 -28.16 21.33
CA LEU A 484 -4.71 -27.58 22.32
C LEU A 484 -5.73 -28.64 22.78
N THR A 485 -5.83 -28.88 24.09
CA THR A 485 -6.82 -29.78 24.69
C THR A 485 -8.22 -29.13 24.67
N CYS A 486 -8.86 -29.11 23.50
CA CYS A 486 -10.15 -28.46 23.25
C CYS A 486 -10.91 -29.14 22.10
N THR A 487 -12.21 -28.89 22.02
CA THR A 487 -13.04 -29.34 20.90
C THR A 487 -12.94 -28.33 19.75
N ASN A 488 -12.43 -28.79 18.61
CA ASN A 488 -12.28 -27.94 17.42
C ASN A 488 -13.63 -27.59 16.80
N VAL A 489 -13.82 -26.30 16.49
CA VAL A 489 -14.97 -25.75 15.78
C VAL A 489 -14.46 -24.89 14.64
N THR A 490 -14.85 -25.20 13.41
CA THR A 490 -14.51 -24.36 12.26
C THR A 490 -15.45 -23.17 12.17
N LEU A 491 -14.90 -21.96 12.07
CA LEU A 491 -15.64 -20.70 12.04
C LEU A 491 -15.04 -19.78 10.96
N ALA A 492 -15.89 -19.08 10.21
CA ALA A 492 -15.48 -17.95 9.38
C ALA A 492 -15.54 -16.66 10.23
N ASN A 493 -14.45 -16.35 10.95
CA ASN A 493 -14.43 -15.27 11.93
C ASN A 493 -13.03 -14.64 12.05
N LEU A 494 -12.94 -13.31 12.22
CA LEU A 494 -11.69 -12.58 12.45
C LEU A 494 -10.91 -13.04 13.69
N TYR A 495 -11.65 -13.53 14.70
CA TYR A 495 -11.08 -13.98 15.96
C TYR A 495 -10.82 -15.48 15.97
N ALA A 496 -10.94 -16.17 14.82
CA ALA A 496 -10.55 -17.57 14.72
C ALA A 496 -9.05 -17.74 15.04
N LEU A 497 -8.67 -19.00 15.29
CA LEU A 497 -7.46 -19.37 16.05
C LEU A 497 -7.55 -18.85 17.47
N SER A 498 -8.66 -19.17 18.14
CA SER A 498 -8.91 -18.73 19.50
C SER A 498 -9.40 -19.84 20.39
N PHE A 499 -9.12 -19.67 21.68
CA PHE A 499 -9.60 -20.50 22.76
C PHE A 499 -10.71 -19.77 23.52
N HIS A 500 -11.87 -20.41 23.66
CA HIS A 500 -12.98 -19.92 24.48
C HIS A 500 -12.94 -20.58 25.87
N PRO A 501 -12.52 -19.88 26.93
CA PRO A 501 -12.23 -20.49 28.23
C PRO A 501 -13.46 -21.11 28.90
N TRP A 502 -14.65 -20.58 28.67
CA TRP A 502 -15.88 -21.10 29.26
C TRP A 502 -16.46 -22.33 28.53
N GLY A 503 -16.05 -22.57 27.28
CA GLY A 503 -16.60 -23.66 26.46
C GLY A 503 -15.62 -24.79 26.17
N ARG A 504 -14.31 -24.59 26.44
CA ARG A 504 -13.22 -25.48 25.98
C ARG A 504 -13.28 -25.78 24.48
N HIS A 505 -13.73 -24.80 23.69
CA HIS A 505 -13.74 -24.86 22.24
C HIS A 505 -12.54 -24.11 21.67
N CYS A 506 -11.96 -24.66 20.61
CA CYS A 506 -10.97 -23.97 19.79
C CYS A 506 -11.57 -23.63 18.43
N GLY A 507 -11.62 -22.34 18.12
CA GLY A 507 -12.06 -21.86 16.82
C GLY A 507 -10.94 -22.01 15.80
N LEU A 508 -11.13 -22.83 14.78
CA LEU A 508 -10.26 -22.88 13.59
C LEU A 508 -10.85 -21.98 12.50
N GLN A 509 -9.99 -21.38 11.68
CA GLN A 509 -10.40 -20.51 10.60
C GLN A 509 -10.87 -21.33 9.40
N GLN A 510 -12.09 -21.07 8.94
CA GLN A 510 -12.62 -21.65 7.70
C GLN A 510 -12.26 -20.83 6.45
N GLU A 511 -12.20 -19.49 6.59
CA GLU A 511 -11.97 -18.57 5.48
C GLU A 511 -10.58 -17.92 5.62
N PRO A 512 -9.56 -18.34 4.85
CA PRO A 512 -8.20 -17.86 4.99
C PRO A 512 -8.06 -16.33 4.85
N LEU A 513 -8.92 -15.68 4.06
CA LEU A 513 -8.93 -14.22 3.92
C LEU A 513 -9.36 -13.47 5.18
N LEU A 514 -9.84 -14.16 6.22
CA LEU A 514 -10.21 -13.60 7.52
C LEU A 514 -9.15 -13.81 8.61
N PHE A 515 -8.00 -14.42 8.29
CA PHE A 515 -6.86 -14.34 9.20
C PHE A 515 -6.48 -12.87 9.43
N SER A 516 -6.36 -12.49 10.71
CA SER A 516 -6.27 -11.08 11.09
C SER A 516 -5.41 -10.87 12.33
N CYS A 517 -4.35 -10.09 12.23
CA CYS A 517 -3.59 -9.59 13.36
C CYS A 517 -4.44 -8.62 14.19
N ALA A 518 -5.18 -7.74 13.51
CA ALA A 518 -6.13 -6.81 14.11
C ALA A 518 -7.36 -7.54 14.71
N GLY A 519 -8.10 -6.81 15.54
CA GLY A 519 -9.33 -7.29 16.17
C GLY A 519 -9.11 -7.93 17.55
N SER A 520 -9.96 -7.53 18.49
CA SER A 520 -10.04 -8.07 19.84
C SER A 520 -11.50 -8.31 20.22
N ASP A 521 -11.75 -9.37 20.99
CA ASP A 521 -13.07 -9.68 21.53
C ASP A 521 -12.91 -10.17 22.98
N PRO A 522 -13.67 -9.62 23.95
CA PRO A 522 -13.56 -10.00 25.37
C PRO A 522 -13.80 -11.49 25.65
N SER A 523 -14.40 -12.22 24.72
CA SER A 523 -14.78 -13.62 24.88
C SER A 523 -13.67 -14.59 24.45
N TYR A 524 -12.68 -14.12 23.70
CA TYR A 524 -11.70 -14.97 23.03
C TYR A 524 -10.27 -14.68 23.48
N ARG A 525 -9.52 -15.76 23.72
CA ARG A 525 -8.05 -15.72 23.81
C ARG A 525 -7.48 -16.14 22.46
N ARG A 526 -6.74 -15.26 21.81
CA ARG A 526 -6.24 -15.51 20.45
C ARG A 526 -4.86 -16.15 20.46
N LEU A 527 -4.66 -17.17 19.63
CA LEU A 527 -3.36 -17.75 19.34
C LEU A 527 -2.72 -16.93 18.21
N CYS A 528 -1.61 -16.28 18.51
CA CYS A 528 -1.05 -15.23 17.69
C CYS A 528 0.31 -15.66 17.12
N PRO A 529 0.47 -15.63 15.78
CA PRO A 529 1.74 -15.85 15.13
C PRO A 529 2.55 -14.56 15.21
N CYS A 530 3.58 -14.56 16.04
CA CYS A 530 4.51 -13.45 16.15
C CYS A 530 5.83 -13.80 15.45
N ARG A 531 6.60 -12.79 15.07
CA ARG A 531 7.98 -12.96 14.58
C ARG A 531 8.90 -11.87 15.09
N VAL A 532 10.19 -12.18 15.09
CA VAL A 532 11.24 -11.17 15.28
C VAL A 532 11.38 -10.36 13.99
N HIS A 533 11.84 -9.12 14.12
CA HIS A 533 12.22 -8.29 12.99
C HIS A 533 13.67 -7.81 13.12
N LEU A 534 14.28 -7.43 12.00
CA LEU A 534 15.60 -6.82 11.99
C LEU A 534 15.57 -5.46 12.69
N PRO A 535 16.63 -5.08 13.43
CA PRO A 535 16.74 -3.73 14.00
C PRO A 535 16.66 -2.66 12.90
N GLY A 536 15.73 -1.72 13.05
CA GLY A 536 15.50 -0.65 12.07
C GLY A 536 14.89 -1.09 10.74
N GLN A 537 14.45 -2.36 10.61
CA GLN A 537 13.78 -2.88 9.42
C GLN A 537 12.66 -3.85 9.82
N VAL A 538 11.49 -3.32 10.14
CA VAL A 538 10.40 -4.12 10.73
C VAL A 538 9.75 -5.10 9.75
N ALA A 539 9.85 -4.80 8.45
CA ALA A 539 9.32 -5.62 7.37
C ALA A 539 9.98 -7.01 7.26
N LEU A 540 11.24 -7.14 7.71
CA LEU A 540 12.05 -8.33 7.48
C LEU A 540 12.43 -9.00 8.81
N CYS A 541 12.37 -10.33 8.82
CA CYS A 541 12.93 -11.15 9.89
C CYS A 541 14.41 -11.46 9.62
N PRO A 542 15.17 -11.99 10.61
CA PRO A 542 16.56 -12.38 10.41
C PRO A 542 16.80 -13.35 9.24
N ASP A 543 15.88 -14.30 9.04
CA ASP A 543 15.96 -15.34 8.00
C ASP A 543 15.12 -15.01 6.75
N CYS A 544 14.84 -13.73 6.50
CA CYS A 544 13.92 -13.29 5.44
C CYS A 544 14.62 -12.79 4.16
N LEU A 545 15.96 -12.74 4.12
CA LEU A 545 16.77 -12.25 3.00
C LEU A 545 17.70 -13.32 2.45
#